data_AF-A0A1W2FEU9-F1
#
_entry.id   AF-A0A1W2FEU9-F1
#
_cell.length_a   1.000
_cell.length_b   1.000
_cell.length_c   1.000
_cell.angle_alpha   90.00
_cell.angle_beta   90.00
_cell.angle_gamma   90.00
#
_symmetry.space_group_name_H-M   'P 1'
#
loop_
_entity.id
_entity.type
_entity.pdbx_description
1 polymer ?
#
loop_
_entity_poly.entity_id
_entity_poly.type
_entity_poly.pdbx_seq_one_letter_code
_entity_poly.pdbx_strand_id
1 'polypeptide(L)'
;MIHNSIDGAPLGAFDACVVGSGPAGLVFSLEMAKRGKRVLLIESGGVKVNELQTSLSHAEIVDPDRHDDMRIAVSRRLGGTSNLWGGRCQPLDTIDFADRPWIGSQWPLELTELLPYYEAACHYLSAGKPVFHDETDTKPNSKFRIALERFSNKPKVQKAFWQELSASPLIDIRLNTTLTSVISRNHKVESIVVTSTDGLKTKIPVDRLVIACGGLESTRQLLIMQREQPDLFGGADGVLGKNYMGHIIGEVADIIFNDPREVSKFDFIVDRHGSYTRRRFVPADRLQRDLSLLNVSFWPVVPPIADPGHQNAALSAVCMALASPVIGKLFIAEAIRKRHIPRSIDWMGHLKNVLTGMPEAMRFVPWFVYNRYFTEMRLPGFFVRNTSGRYGLAYHCEQSPSLQSRVTLSEKTDRFGAPKLVIDIRFSDSDAEALLRAHAALGEWLSSQNFGRLEFRQPVAETVNSILLQASHGTHQIGTIRMGQNRANAIVDSNLEAFDCKNLYVVSSAVFPSSGQCNPTLTIAALAARLANTIGRP
;
A
#
# COMPACT_ATOMS: atom_id res chain seq x y z
N MET A 1 7.47 -23.30 -12.11
CA MET A 1 8.90 -23.27 -12.52
C MET A 1 9.42 -21.84 -12.48
N ILE A 2 10.67 -21.61 -12.04
CA ILE A 2 11.26 -20.26 -11.94
C ILE A 2 12.56 -20.23 -12.74
N HIS A 3 12.63 -19.36 -13.75
CA HIS A 3 13.78 -19.19 -14.63
C HIS A 3 14.40 -17.80 -14.43
N ASN A 4 15.73 -17.74 -14.52
CA ASN A 4 16.47 -16.49 -14.28
C ASN A 4 16.47 -15.53 -15.47
N SER A 5 15.99 -15.95 -16.64
CA SER A 5 15.86 -15.16 -17.86
C SER A 5 14.73 -15.67 -18.74
N ILE A 6 14.30 -14.86 -19.70
CA ILE A 6 13.34 -15.25 -20.73
C ILE A 6 13.93 -16.24 -21.74
N ASP A 7 15.23 -16.14 -22.05
CA ASP A 7 15.88 -16.86 -23.15
C ASP A 7 16.37 -18.28 -22.80
N GLY A 8 16.25 -18.70 -21.53
CA GLY A 8 16.80 -19.99 -21.09
C GLY A 8 16.00 -21.22 -21.56
N ALA A 9 14.71 -21.26 -21.23
CA ALA A 9 13.82 -22.38 -21.58
C ALA A 9 12.74 -21.92 -22.56
N PRO A 10 12.34 -22.74 -23.55
CA PRO A 10 11.28 -22.37 -24.49
C PRO A 10 9.98 -22.06 -23.73
N LEU A 11 9.21 -21.12 -24.25
CA LEU A 11 7.89 -20.79 -23.71
C LEU A 11 6.88 -21.85 -24.14
N GLY A 12 6.19 -22.45 -23.17
CA GLY A 12 4.99 -23.23 -23.44
C GLY A 12 3.80 -22.32 -23.75
N ALA A 13 2.70 -22.91 -24.22
CA ALA A 13 1.44 -22.19 -24.31
C ALA A 13 0.94 -21.79 -22.92
N PHE A 14 0.31 -20.62 -22.81
CA PHE A 14 -0.23 -20.05 -21.57
C PHE A 14 -1.58 -19.38 -21.85
N ASP A 15 -2.45 -19.35 -20.83
CA ASP A 15 -3.78 -18.74 -20.91
C ASP A 15 -3.76 -17.22 -20.63
N ALA A 16 -2.73 -16.76 -19.93
CA ALA A 16 -2.48 -15.35 -19.63
C ALA A 16 -0.98 -15.06 -19.44
N CYS A 17 -0.53 -13.90 -19.92
CA CYS A 17 0.78 -13.34 -19.62
C CYS A 17 0.62 -12.21 -18.59
N VAL A 18 1.29 -12.32 -17.46
CA VAL A 18 1.26 -11.36 -16.35
C VAL A 18 2.60 -10.66 -16.27
N VAL A 19 2.60 -9.34 -16.16
CA VAL A 19 3.81 -8.53 -16.01
C VAL A 19 3.84 -7.90 -14.62
N GLY A 20 4.84 -8.27 -13.82
CA GLY A 20 5.02 -7.84 -12.45
C GLY A 20 4.68 -8.93 -11.44
N SER A 21 5.64 -9.31 -10.60
CA SER A 21 5.50 -10.39 -9.61
C SER A 21 5.29 -9.87 -8.18
N GLY A 22 4.63 -8.71 -8.04
CA GLY A 22 4.16 -8.21 -6.75
C GLY A 22 2.97 -9.02 -6.20
N PRO A 23 2.37 -8.58 -5.07
CA PRO A 23 1.17 -9.22 -4.50
C PRO A 23 0.07 -9.47 -5.54
N ALA A 24 -0.25 -8.49 -6.37
CA ALA A 24 -1.27 -8.61 -7.43
C ALA A 24 -0.98 -9.77 -8.39
N GLY A 25 0.20 -9.75 -9.03
CA GLY A 25 0.58 -10.72 -10.04
C GLY A 25 0.74 -12.13 -9.46
N LEU A 26 1.29 -12.27 -8.25
CA LEU A 26 1.41 -13.56 -7.58
C LEU A 26 0.06 -14.15 -7.20
N VAL A 27 -0.83 -13.35 -6.58
CA VAL A 27 -2.19 -13.81 -6.22
C VAL A 27 -2.97 -14.21 -7.46
N PHE A 28 -2.95 -13.39 -8.51
CA PHE A 28 -3.60 -13.71 -9.77
C PHE A 28 -3.07 -15.03 -10.36
N SER A 29 -1.74 -15.20 -10.41
CA SER A 29 -1.11 -16.40 -10.99
C SER A 29 -1.44 -17.67 -10.20
N LEU A 30 -1.45 -17.60 -8.87
CA LEU A 30 -1.81 -18.72 -7.99
C LEU A 30 -3.29 -19.08 -8.13
N GLU A 31 -4.19 -18.10 -8.23
CA GLU A 31 -5.63 -18.32 -8.44
C GLU A 31 -5.94 -18.89 -9.84
N MET A 32 -5.23 -18.47 -10.87
CA MET A 32 -5.33 -19.06 -12.22
C MET A 32 -4.85 -20.52 -12.21
N ALA A 33 -3.72 -20.81 -11.57
CA ALA A 33 -3.21 -22.17 -11.46
C ALA A 33 -4.15 -23.10 -10.69
N LYS A 34 -4.79 -22.61 -9.61
CA LYS A 34 -5.86 -23.36 -8.90
C LYS A 34 -7.04 -23.73 -9.81
N ARG A 35 -7.26 -22.98 -10.89
CA ARG A 35 -8.30 -23.22 -11.91
C ARG A 35 -7.78 -24.02 -13.12
N GLY A 36 -6.58 -24.59 -13.02
CA GLY A 36 -5.97 -25.38 -14.10
C GLY A 36 -5.48 -24.55 -15.29
N LYS A 37 -5.37 -23.22 -15.15
CA LYS A 37 -4.92 -22.33 -16.22
C LYS A 37 -3.41 -22.06 -16.10
N ARG A 38 -2.73 -22.02 -17.24
CA ARG A 38 -1.29 -21.75 -17.34
C ARG A 38 -1.01 -20.26 -17.40
N VAL A 39 -0.03 -19.80 -16.64
CA VAL A 39 0.36 -18.39 -16.56
C VAL A 39 1.85 -18.23 -16.84
N LEU A 40 2.19 -17.34 -17.76
CA LEU A 40 3.53 -16.79 -17.90
C LEU A 40 3.61 -15.53 -17.03
N LEU A 41 4.48 -15.53 -16.01
CA LEU A 41 4.70 -14.40 -15.10
C LEU A 41 6.09 -13.80 -15.33
N ILE A 42 6.12 -12.55 -15.77
CA ILE A 42 7.35 -11.83 -16.12
C ILE A 42 7.71 -10.84 -15.01
N GLU A 43 8.95 -10.85 -14.56
CA GLU A 43 9.47 -9.94 -13.54
C GLU A 43 10.75 -9.26 -14.01
N SER A 44 10.77 -7.93 -13.89
CA SER A 44 11.92 -7.10 -14.28
C SER A 44 13.15 -7.38 -13.41
N GLY A 45 12.95 -7.71 -12.13
CA GLY A 45 14.00 -8.07 -11.18
C GLY A 45 14.34 -9.56 -11.08
N GLY A 46 15.38 -9.86 -10.30
CA GLY A 46 15.74 -11.22 -9.90
C GLY A 46 15.06 -11.66 -8.60
N VAL A 47 15.55 -12.74 -7.99
CA VAL A 47 15.14 -13.14 -6.62
C VAL A 47 15.67 -12.17 -5.57
N LYS A 48 16.89 -11.66 -5.78
CA LYS A 48 17.56 -10.68 -4.91
C LYS A 48 17.46 -9.28 -5.52
N VAL A 49 17.65 -8.27 -4.67
CA VAL A 49 17.77 -6.87 -5.12
C VAL A 49 19.02 -6.74 -5.98
N ASN A 50 18.91 -5.95 -7.06
CA ASN A 50 20.04 -5.57 -7.89
C ASN A 50 19.90 -4.08 -8.26
N GLU A 51 21.02 -3.35 -8.20
CA GLU A 51 21.05 -1.89 -8.44
C GLU A 51 20.68 -1.52 -9.87
N LEU A 52 21.11 -2.31 -10.86
CA LEU A 52 20.79 -2.06 -12.27
C LEU A 52 19.28 -2.11 -12.50
N GLN A 53 18.60 -3.13 -12.00
CA GLN A 53 17.14 -3.21 -12.11
C GLN A 53 16.49 -2.11 -11.27
N THR A 54 16.94 -1.87 -10.04
CA THR A 54 16.38 -0.81 -9.17
C THR A 54 16.46 0.56 -9.84
N SER A 55 17.51 0.83 -10.60
CA SER A 55 17.69 2.09 -11.35
C SER A 55 16.62 2.34 -12.42
N LEU A 56 15.96 1.29 -12.93
CA LEU A 56 14.87 1.40 -13.90
C LEU A 56 13.63 2.08 -13.34
N SER A 57 13.47 2.09 -12.01
CA SER A 57 12.35 2.78 -11.36
C SER A 57 12.62 4.24 -11.03
N HIS A 58 13.78 4.79 -11.45
CA HIS A 58 14.06 6.20 -11.25
C HIS A 58 13.04 7.07 -12.00
N ALA A 59 12.43 8.01 -11.26
CA ALA A 59 11.49 9.00 -11.75
C ALA A 59 11.96 10.40 -11.38
N GLU A 60 11.57 11.39 -12.19
CA GLU A 60 11.74 12.80 -11.86
C GLU A 60 10.58 13.22 -10.96
N ILE A 61 10.88 13.69 -9.76
CA ILE A 61 9.87 14.13 -8.79
C ILE A 61 9.85 15.65 -8.81
N VAL A 62 8.69 16.23 -9.13
CA VAL A 62 8.51 17.69 -9.25
C VAL A 62 8.75 18.37 -7.89
N ASP A 63 8.15 17.82 -6.83
CA ASP A 63 8.36 18.27 -5.46
C ASP A 63 8.87 17.09 -4.59
N PRO A 64 10.19 16.99 -4.35
CA PRO A 64 10.79 15.92 -3.56
C PRO A 64 10.32 15.84 -2.10
N ASP A 65 9.74 16.91 -1.56
CA ASP A 65 9.19 16.90 -0.20
C ASP A 65 7.82 16.19 -0.16
N ARG A 66 7.16 16.02 -1.31
CA ARG A 66 5.80 15.46 -1.41
C ARG A 66 5.73 13.99 -1.81
N HIS A 67 6.82 13.43 -2.31
CA HIS A 67 6.85 12.06 -2.80
C HIS A 67 8.16 11.36 -2.48
N ASP A 68 8.07 10.12 -2.00
CA ASP A 68 9.24 9.27 -1.77
C ASP A 68 10.01 9.00 -3.07
N ASP A 69 11.33 8.89 -3.01
CA ASP A 69 12.10 8.41 -4.17
C ASP A 69 11.60 7.02 -4.60
N MET A 70 11.23 6.89 -5.87
CA MET A 70 10.71 5.63 -6.42
C MET A 70 11.64 4.44 -6.20
N ARG A 71 12.96 4.65 -6.14
CA ARG A 71 13.96 3.61 -5.90
C ARG A 71 13.87 2.98 -4.51
N ILE A 72 13.26 3.68 -3.54
CA ILE A 72 12.99 3.14 -2.20
C ILE A 72 11.51 2.80 -1.97
N ALA A 73 10.60 3.40 -2.75
CA ALA A 73 9.17 3.19 -2.64
C ALA A 73 8.68 1.93 -3.36
N VAL A 74 9.39 1.47 -4.39
CA VAL A 74 9.09 0.24 -5.13
C VAL A 74 10.16 -0.83 -4.94
N SER A 75 9.86 -2.07 -5.37
CA SER A 75 10.83 -3.16 -5.35
C SER A 75 10.73 -3.97 -6.63
N ARG A 76 11.78 -3.92 -7.47
CA ARG A 76 11.91 -4.74 -8.68
C ARG A 76 12.64 -6.04 -8.36
N ARG A 77 11.87 -7.05 -7.97
CA ARG A 77 12.31 -8.41 -7.65
C ARG A 77 11.09 -9.30 -7.44
N LEU A 78 11.30 -10.62 -7.43
CA LEU A 78 10.27 -11.59 -7.09
C LEU A 78 9.59 -11.25 -5.75
N GLY A 79 8.26 -11.08 -5.78
CA GLY A 79 7.45 -10.66 -4.64
C GLY A 79 7.16 -9.16 -4.56
N GLY A 80 7.83 -8.33 -5.38
CA GLY A 80 7.62 -6.90 -5.44
C GLY A 80 7.73 -6.21 -4.07
N THR A 81 6.88 -5.21 -3.83
CA THR A 81 6.85 -4.40 -2.60
C THR A 81 6.45 -5.18 -1.34
N SER A 82 5.95 -6.42 -1.44
CA SER A 82 5.77 -7.29 -0.28
C SER A 82 7.08 -7.61 0.45
N ASN A 83 8.21 -7.35 -0.20
CA ASN A 83 9.51 -7.43 0.43
C ASN A 83 9.85 -6.24 1.35
N LEU A 84 9.13 -5.12 1.24
CA LEU A 84 9.44 -3.84 1.89
C LEU A 84 8.34 -3.39 2.88
N TRP A 85 7.10 -3.80 2.66
CA TRP A 85 5.93 -3.34 3.40
C TRP A 85 5.88 -3.76 4.89
N GLY A 86 5.01 -3.08 5.64
CA GLY A 86 4.72 -3.38 7.04
C GLY A 86 3.80 -4.58 7.28
N GLY A 87 3.22 -5.16 6.22
CA GLY A 87 2.30 -6.31 6.32
C GLY A 87 0.88 -5.96 6.81
N ARG A 88 0.54 -4.67 6.93
CA ARG A 88 -0.80 -4.24 7.33
C ARG A 88 -1.83 -4.61 6.24
N CYS A 89 -2.90 -5.27 6.66
CA CYS A 89 -3.98 -5.77 5.81
C CYS A 89 -5.31 -5.23 6.33
N GLN A 90 -6.04 -4.54 5.46
CA GLN A 90 -7.32 -3.92 5.78
C GLN A 90 -8.17 -3.81 4.51
N PRO A 91 -9.46 -4.19 4.53
CA PRO A 91 -10.36 -3.93 3.42
C PRO A 91 -10.76 -2.46 3.39
N LEU A 92 -11.12 -1.96 2.21
CA LEU A 92 -11.82 -0.68 2.10
C LEU A 92 -13.13 -0.72 2.90
N ASP A 93 -13.53 0.45 3.41
CA ASP A 93 -14.75 0.60 4.19
C ASP A 93 -15.97 0.74 3.26
N THR A 94 -17.17 0.43 3.75
CA THR A 94 -18.41 0.53 2.95
C THR A 94 -18.60 1.93 2.35
N ILE A 95 -18.23 2.97 3.09
CA ILE A 95 -18.29 4.38 2.62
C ILE A 95 -17.40 4.66 1.41
N ASP A 96 -16.33 3.89 1.17
CA ASP A 96 -15.43 4.10 0.04
C ASP A 96 -16.12 3.77 -1.31
N PHE A 97 -17.12 2.88 -1.29
CA PHE A 97 -17.90 2.46 -2.46
C PHE A 97 -19.16 3.29 -2.67
N ALA A 98 -19.58 4.07 -1.66
CA ALA A 98 -20.77 4.89 -1.74
C ALA A 98 -20.59 6.08 -2.71
N ASP A 99 -21.71 6.60 -3.22
CA ASP A 99 -21.70 7.89 -3.91
C ASP A 99 -21.40 9.02 -2.91
N ARG A 100 -20.28 9.71 -3.15
CA ARG A 100 -19.75 10.78 -2.32
C ARG A 100 -19.50 12.00 -3.20
N PRO A 101 -20.51 12.86 -3.42
CA PRO A 101 -20.38 14.01 -4.33
C PRO A 101 -19.21 14.94 -4.02
N TRP A 102 -18.80 15.04 -2.75
CA TRP A 102 -17.66 15.85 -2.32
C TRP A 102 -16.27 15.24 -2.64
N ILE A 103 -16.19 13.96 -3.01
CA ILE A 103 -14.94 13.30 -3.43
C ILE A 103 -14.76 13.35 -4.95
N GLY A 104 -15.86 13.40 -5.71
CA GLY A 104 -15.80 13.47 -7.18
C GLY A 104 -15.31 12.20 -7.87
N SER A 105 -15.46 11.03 -7.21
CA SER A 105 -15.19 9.72 -7.82
C SER A 105 -16.10 8.65 -7.21
N GLN A 106 -16.38 7.60 -7.99
CA GLN A 106 -17.24 6.50 -7.59
C GLN A 106 -16.63 5.17 -8.02
N TRP A 107 -16.72 4.16 -7.17
CA TRP A 107 -16.38 2.79 -7.53
C TRP A 107 -17.46 2.19 -8.42
N PRO A 108 -17.12 1.54 -9.55
CA PRO A 108 -18.08 0.82 -10.39
C PRO A 108 -18.38 -0.59 -9.84
N LEU A 109 -18.11 -0.80 -8.55
CA LEU A 109 -18.25 -2.04 -7.81
C LEU A 109 -18.84 -1.72 -6.43
N GLU A 110 -19.57 -2.66 -5.87
CA GLU A 110 -19.98 -2.63 -4.46
C GLU A 110 -19.03 -3.45 -3.59
N LEU A 111 -18.94 -3.14 -2.29
CA LEU A 111 -18.14 -3.92 -1.34
C LEU A 111 -18.55 -5.40 -1.35
N THR A 112 -19.85 -5.68 -1.49
CA THR A 112 -20.41 -7.05 -1.52
C THR A 112 -19.87 -7.89 -2.67
N GLU A 113 -19.46 -7.27 -3.79
CA GLU A 113 -18.84 -7.97 -4.92
C GLU A 113 -17.39 -8.39 -4.64
N LEU A 114 -16.73 -7.71 -3.68
CA LEU A 114 -15.36 -8.02 -3.26
C LEU A 114 -15.31 -8.96 -2.04
N LEU A 115 -16.36 -8.99 -1.21
CA LEU A 115 -16.43 -9.84 -0.01
C LEU A 115 -16.01 -11.31 -0.26
N PRO A 116 -16.46 -12.00 -1.32
CA PRO A 116 -16.07 -13.40 -1.56
C PRO A 116 -14.58 -13.61 -1.81
N TYR A 117 -13.85 -12.56 -2.19
CA TYR A 117 -12.44 -12.65 -2.58
C TYR A 117 -11.48 -12.25 -1.45
N TYR A 118 -11.98 -11.69 -0.34
CA TYR A 118 -11.15 -11.36 0.80
C TYR A 118 -10.63 -12.59 1.55
N GLU A 119 -11.31 -13.74 1.46
CA GLU A 119 -10.79 -15.00 2.01
C GLU A 119 -9.49 -15.42 1.29
N ALA A 120 -9.52 -15.46 -0.04
CA ALA A 120 -8.32 -15.72 -0.85
C ALA A 120 -7.24 -14.66 -0.61
N ALA A 121 -7.61 -13.38 -0.56
CA ALA A 121 -6.67 -12.30 -0.31
C ALA A 121 -5.97 -12.44 1.05
N CYS A 122 -6.71 -12.72 2.14
CA CYS A 122 -6.13 -12.93 3.46
C CYS A 122 -5.24 -14.18 3.52
N HIS A 123 -5.62 -15.25 2.82
CA HIS A 123 -4.79 -16.45 2.71
C HIS A 123 -3.43 -16.13 2.07
N TYR A 124 -3.42 -15.51 0.88
CA TYR A 124 -2.17 -15.21 0.19
C TYR A 124 -1.32 -14.12 0.85
N LEU A 125 -1.96 -13.19 1.56
CA LEU A 125 -1.25 -12.21 2.37
C LEU A 125 -0.93 -12.73 3.78
N SER A 126 -1.24 -14.00 4.10
CA SER A 126 -0.99 -14.61 5.41
C SER A 126 -1.55 -13.78 6.58
N ALA A 127 -2.76 -13.26 6.44
CA ALA A 127 -3.38 -12.29 7.35
C ALA A 127 -4.54 -12.86 8.18
N GLY A 128 -4.59 -14.19 8.38
CA GLY A 128 -5.66 -14.84 9.14
C GLY A 128 -6.99 -14.93 8.37
N LYS A 129 -8.11 -15.02 9.09
CA LYS A 129 -9.47 -15.00 8.50
C LYS A 129 -9.91 -13.55 8.20
N PRO A 130 -10.78 -13.31 7.20
CA PRO A 130 -11.20 -11.96 6.78
C PRO A 130 -12.22 -11.31 7.73
N VAL A 131 -11.87 -11.15 9.01
CA VAL A 131 -12.72 -10.52 10.05
C VAL A 131 -12.09 -9.21 10.51
N PHE A 132 -12.67 -8.06 10.15
CA PHE A 132 -12.05 -6.73 10.36
C PHE A 132 -12.87 -5.80 11.27
N HIS A 133 -13.81 -6.36 12.03
CA HIS A 133 -14.60 -5.65 13.03
C HIS A 133 -14.39 -6.29 14.39
N ASP A 134 -14.48 -5.47 15.44
CA ASP A 134 -14.49 -5.99 16.80
C ASP A 134 -15.89 -6.52 17.12
N GLU A 135 -16.03 -7.84 17.24
CA GLU A 135 -17.30 -8.48 17.57
C GLU A 135 -17.81 -8.10 18.98
N THR A 136 -16.95 -7.52 19.83
CA THR A 136 -17.32 -7.01 21.15
C THR A 136 -17.79 -5.55 21.13
N ASP A 137 -17.64 -4.84 20.00
CA ASP A 137 -18.17 -3.48 19.83
C ASP A 137 -19.68 -3.54 19.54
N THR A 138 -20.48 -3.44 20.59
CA THR A 138 -21.94 -3.59 20.51
C THR A 138 -22.70 -2.26 20.53
N LYS A 139 -22.06 -1.11 20.24
CA LYS A 139 -22.70 0.21 20.32
C LYS A 139 -23.36 0.59 18.98
N PRO A 140 -24.67 0.31 18.77
CA PRO A 140 -25.35 0.77 17.56
C PRO A 140 -25.37 2.30 17.51
N ASN A 141 -25.28 2.86 16.30
CA ASN A 141 -25.38 4.30 16.04
C ASN A 141 -24.29 5.18 16.69
N SER A 142 -23.17 4.61 17.14
CA SER A 142 -22.03 5.40 17.58
C SER A 142 -21.47 6.25 16.42
N LYS A 143 -21.11 7.50 16.70
CA LYS A 143 -20.45 8.40 15.72
C LYS A 143 -19.10 7.86 15.23
N PHE A 144 -18.43 7.04 16.05
CA PHE A 144 -17.20 6.33 15.71
C PHE A 144 -17.35 4.84 15.95
N ARG A 145 -16.79 4.04 15.06
CA ARG A 145 -16.68 2.58 15.14
C ARG A 145 -15.28 2.19 15.58
N ILE A 146 -15.17 1.09 16.32
CA ILE A 146 -13.88 0.44 16.60
C ILE A 146 -13.63 -0.64 15.54
N ALA A 147 -12.78 -0.32 14.57
CA ALA A 147 -12.40 -1.25 13.50
C ALA A 147 -11.12 -2.02 13.85
N LEU A 148 -10.97 -3.23 13.31
CA LEU A 148 -9.74 -4.03 13.44
C LEU A 148 -8.93 -3.96 12.15
N GLU A 149 -7.65 -3.63 12.26
CA GLU A 149 -6.66 -3.93 11.24
C GLU A 149 -5.95 -5.25 11.54
N ARG A 150 -5.55 -5.97 10.49
CA ARG A 150 -4.79 -7.22 10.59
C ARG A 150 -3.37 -7.06 10.07
N PHE A 151 -2.49 -7.95 10.48
CA PHE A 151 -1.11 -7.98 10.02
C PHE A 151 -0.74 -9.34 9.44
N SER A 152 -0.02 -9.30 8.34
CA SER A 152 0.55 -10.48 7.69
C SER A 152 1.57 -11.16 8.60
N ASN A 153 1.33 -12.44 8.86
CA ASN A 153 2.24 -13.32 9.61
C ASN A 153 3.53 -13.56 8.81
N LYS A 154 3.41 -13.75 7.48
CA LYS A 154 4.51 -13.96 6.53
C LYS A 154 4.45 -12.91 5.40
N PRO A 155 4.94 -11.68 5.63
CA PRO A 155 4.74 -10.55 4.70
C PRO A 155 5.31 -10.76 3.29
N LYS A 156 6.38 -11.56 3.15
CA LYS A 156 7.01 -11.81 1.85
C LYS A 156 6.23 -12.90 1.12
N VAL A 157 5.25 -12.50 0.29
CA VAL A 157 4.30 -13.42 -0.37
C VAL A 157 5.02 -14.54 -1.13
N GLN A 158 6.07 -14.21 -1.88
CA GLN A 158 6.85 -15.19 -2.63
C GLN A 158 7.58 -16.21 -1.74
N LYS A 159 7.89 -15.85 -0.49
CA LYS A 159 8.46 -16.80 0.47
C LYS A 159 7.37 -17.65 1.13
N ALA A 160 6.21 -17.06 1.42
CA ALA A 160 5.08 -17.77 1.99
C ALA A 160 4.56 -18.87 1.05
N PHE A 161 4.64 -18.65 -0.27
CA PHE A 161 4.17 -19.57 -1.31
C PHE A 161 5.30 -20.09 -2.21
N TRP A 162 6.53 -20.20 -1.68
CA TRP A 162 7.69 -20.57 -2.48
C TRP A 162 7.53 -21.95 -3.12
N GLN A 163 7.00 -22.92 -2.37
CA GLN A 163 6.84 -24.28 -2.85
C GLN A 163 5.82 -24.34 -4.00
N GLU A 164 4.68 -23.69 -3.83
CA GLU A 164 3.61 -23.60 -4.84
C GLU A 164 4.10 -22.92 -6.12
N LEU A 165 4.86 -21.83 -6.00
CA LEU A 165 5.39 -21.10 -7.16
C LEU A 165 6.48 -21.89 -7.90
N SER A 166 7.40 -22.49 -7.14
CA SER A 166 8.56 -23.20 -7.70
C SER A 166 8.18 -24.53 -8.35
N ALA A 167 7.29 -25.30 -7.72
CA ALA A 167 6.90 -26.64 -8.15
C ALA A 167 5.71 -26.68 -9.11
N SER A 168 4.94 -25.59 -9.25
CA SER A 168 3.79 -25.57 -10.16
C SER A 168 4.22 -25.72 -11.63
N PRO A 169 3.64 -26.68 -12.39
CA PRO A 169 3.81 -26.76 -13.84
C PRO A 169 2.92 -25.76 -14.58
N LEU A 170 1.98 -25.11 -13.88
CA LEU A 170 1.03 -24.14 -14.45
C LEU A 170 1.51 -22.69 -14.33
N ILE A 171 2.58 -22.44 -13.57
CA ILE A 171 3.15 -21.09 -13.41
C ILE A 171 4.58 -21.11 -13.90
N ASP A 172 4.84 -20.37 -14.96
CA ASP A 172 6.17 -20.17 -15.53
C ASP A 172 6.65 -18.75 -15.20
N ILE A 173 7.62 -18.61 -14.30
CA ILE A 173 8.15 -17.31 -13.85
C ILE A 173 9.46 -17.00 -14.56
N ARG A 174 9.52 -15.86 -15.26
CA ARG A 174 10.70 -15.36 -15.98
C ARG A 174 11.23 -14.09 -15.32
N LEU A 175 12.34 -14.23 -14.61
CA LEU A 175 13.00 -13.15 -13.90
C LEU A 175 13.92 -12.34 -14.82
N ASN A 176 14.42 -11.20 -14.34
CA ASN A 176 15.35 -10.31 -15.04
C ASN A 176 14.87 -9.90 -16.45
N THR A 177 13.55 -9.82 -16.63
CA THR A 177 12.89 -9.65 -17.92
C THR A 177 11.95 -8.46 -17.84
N THR A 178 12.30 -7.37 -18.50
CA THR A 178 11.60 -6.07 -18.38
C THR A 178 10.68 -5.85 -19.57
N LEU A 179 9.39 -5.63 -19.34
CA LEU A 179 8.48 -5.15 -20.39
C LEU A 179 8.92 -3.77 -20.88
N THR A 180 9.12 -3.63 -22.19
CA THR A 180 9.57 -2.39 -22.82
C THR A 180 8.63 -1.85 -23.89
N SER A 181 7.76 -2.69 -24.48
CA SER A 181 6.70 -2.25 -25.38
C SER A 181 5.54 -3.23 -25.40
N VAL A 182 4.33 -2.72 -25.64
CA VAL A 182 3.10 -3.50 -25.83
C VAL A 182 2.59 -3.19 -27.23
N ILE A 183 2.53 -4.21 -28.08
CA ILE A 183 2.13 -4.05 -29.48
C ILE A 183 0.64 -4.38 -29.58
N SER A 184 -0.17 -3.36 -29.82
CA SER A 184 -1.60 -3.46 -30.06
C SER A 184 -1.99 -3.10 -31.49
N ARG A 185 -3.00 -3.79 -32.02
CA ARG A 185 -3.64 -3.50 -33.31
C ARG A 185 -5.14 -3.71 -33.17
N ASN A 186 -5.96 -2.88 -33.83
CA ASN A 186 -7.43 -2.97 -33.81
C ASN A 186 -7.99 -3.11 -32.38
N HIS A 187 -7.50 -2.29 -31.46
CA HIS A 187 -7.91 -2.32 -30.05
C HIS A 187 -7.71 -3.69 -29.38
N LYS A 188 -6.65 -4.43 -29.73
CA LYS A 188 -6.27 -5.69 -29.07
C LYS A 188 -4.75 -5.79 -28.98
N VAL A 189 -4.22 -6.30 -27.86
CA VAL A 189 -2.80 -6.63 -27.72
C VAL A 189 -2.52 -7.90 -28.50
N GLU A 190 -1.58 -7.85 -29.44
CA GLU A 190 -1.12 -9.03 -30.18
C GLU A 190 0.11 -9.67 -29.52
N SER A 191 1.00 -8.82 -29.00
CA SER A 191 2.27 -9.25 -28.44
C SER A 191 2.88 -8.20 -27.52
N ILE A 192 3.83 -8.62 -26.70
CA ILE A 192 4.69 -7.75 -25.90
C ILE A 192 6.14 -7.90 -26.33
N VAL A 193 6.93 -6.85 -26.10
CA VAL A 193 8.39 -6.89 -26.22
C VAL A 193 8.98 -6.79 -24.82
N VAL A 194 9.80 -7.76 -24.47
CA VAL A 194 10.56 -7.77 -23.22
C VAL A 194 12.05 -7.67 -23.51
N THR A 195 12.77 -7.03 -22.60
CA THR A 195 14.21 -6.86 -22.66
C THR A 195 14.85 -7.52 -21.44
N SER A 196 15.78 -8.45 -21.68
CA SER A 196 16.62 -9.08 -20.66
C SER A 196 17.72 -8.13 -20.19
N THR A 197 18.44 -8.50 -19.13
CA THR A 197 19.49 -7.67 -18.52
C THR A 197 20.66 -7.33 -19.43
N ASP A 198 20.97 -8.21 -20.38
CA ASP A 198 21.99 -8.03 -21.43
C ASP A 198 21.50 -7.18 -22.61
N GLY A 199 20.21 -6.78 -22.62
CA GLY A 199 19.63 -5.93 -23.64
C GLY A 199 18.97 -6.69 -24.81
N LEU A 200 18.98 -8.04 -24.79
CA LEU A 200 18.28 -8.82 -25.81
C LEU A 200 16.78 -8.58 -25.72
N LYS A 201 16.17 -8.30 -26.88
CA LYS A 201 14.73 -8.05 -27.01
C LYS A 201 14.02 -9.29 -27.55
N THR A 202 13.02 -9.76 -26.83
CA THR A 202 12.22 -10.94 -27.19
C THR A 202 10.76 -10.54 -27.34
N LYS A 203 10.17 -10.86 -28.49
CA LYS A 203 8.75 -10.63 -28.78
C LYS A 203 7.93 -11.86 -28.38
N ILE A 204 6.90 -11.67 -27.57
CA ILE A 204 6.06 -12.74 -27.03
C ILE A 204 4.61 -12.47 -27.46
N PRO A 205 3.99 -13.34 -28.28
CA PRO A 205 2.56 -13.27 -28.57
C PRO A 205 1.74 -13.48 -27.31
N VAL A 206 0.63 -12.75 -27.14
CA VAL A 206 -0.23 -12.88 -25.96
C VAL A 206 -1.70 -12.87 -26.33
N ASP A 207 -2.45 -13.83 -25.79
CA ASP A 207 -3.91 -13.85 -25.92
C ASP A 207 -4.59 -12.97 -24.88
N ARG A 208 -4.03 -12.92 -23.66
CA ARG A 208 -4.45 -12.04 -22.55
C ARG A 208 -3.22 -11.47 -21.87
N LEU A 209 -3.19 -10.16 -21.71
CA LEU A 209 -2.12 -9.45 -21.00
C LEU A 209 -2.67 -8.88 -19.69
N VAL A 210 -1.99 -9.17 -18.58
CA VAL A 210 -2.32 -8.61 -17.26
C VAL A 210 -1.14 -7.76 -16.78
N ILE A 211 -1.34 -6.46 -16.65
CA ILE A 211 -0.34 -5.53 -16.09
C ILE A 211 -0.53 -5.46 -14.57
N ALA A 212 0.49 -5.86 -13.83
CA ALA A 212 0.53 -5.95 -12.37
C ALA A 212 1.84 -5.36 -11.79
N CYS A 213 2.35 -4.30 -12.41
CA CYS A 213 3.66 -3.70 -12.12
C CYS A 213 3.67 -2.78 -10.87
N GLY A 214 2.60 -2.72 -10.08
CA GLY A 214 2.39 -1.70 -9.05
C GLY A 214 1.71 -0.44 -9.61
N GLY A 215 1.55 0.61 -8.81
CA GLY A 215 0.78 1.79 -9.23
C GLY A 215 1.42 2.50 -10.43
N LEU A 216 2.60 3.08 -10.22
CA LEU A 216 3.21 3.97 -11.20
C LEU A 216 3.84 3.25 -12.39
N GLU A 217 4.48 2.09 -12.19
CA GLU A 217 5.05 1.34 -13.33
C GLU A 217 3.95 0.78 -14.24
N SER A 218 2.78 0.40 -13.72
CA SER A 218 1.65 0.05 -14.58
C SER A 218 1.20 1.26 -15.40
N THR A 219 1.17 2.45 -14.79
CA THR A 219 0.82 3.69 -15.49
C THR A 219 1.86 4.02 -16.55
N ARG A 220 3.15 3.83 -16.26
CA ARG A 220 4.24 4.02 -17.21
C ARG A 220 4.04 3.18 -18.48
N GLN A 221 3.62 1.92 -18.34
CA GLN A 221 3.34 1.06 -19.50
C GLN A 221 2.21 1.61 -20.36
N LEU A 222 1.09 2.02 -19.75
CA LEU A 222 -0.05 2.56 -20.51
C LEU A 222 0.25 3.93 -21.12
N LEU A 223 1.04 4.77 -20.45
CA LEU A 223 1.50 6.05 -21.03
C LEU A 223 2.42 5.81 -22.23
N ILE A 224 3.29 4.80 -22.18
CA ILE A 224 4.13 4.42 -23.33
C ILE A 224 3.25 3.96 -24.50
N MET A 225 2.24 3.13 -24.23
CA MET A 225 1.26 2.73 -25.25
C MET A 225 0.52 3.94 -25.85
N GLN A 226 0.06 4.87 -25.01
CA GLN A 226 -0.61 6.09 -25.48
C GLN A 226 0.32 6.96 -26.34
N ARG A 227 1.61 7.06 -25.99
CA ARG A 227 2.58 7.80 -26.80
C ARG A 227 2.76 7.19 -28.20
N GLU A 228 2.65 5.87 -28.32
CA GLU A 228 2.72 5.16 -29.61
C GLU A 228 1.38 5.21 -30.37
N GLN A 229 0.25 5.27 -29.65
CA GLN A 229 -1.11 5.35 -30.19
C GLN A 229 -1.89 6.47 -29.45
N PRO A 230 -1.77 7.74 -29.91
CA PRO A 230 -2.25 8.92 -29.16
C PRO A 230 -3.72 8.95 -28.81
N ASP A 231 -4.58 8.21 -29.51
CA ASP A 231 -6.02 8.17 -29.28
C ASP A 231 -6.44 7.20 -28.15
N LEU A 232 -5.52 6.34 -27.69
CA LEU A 232 -5.82 5.43 -26.59
C LEU A 232 -6.07 6.19 -25.29
N PHE A 233 -6.91 5.62 -24.43
CA PHE A 233 -7.14 6.02 -23.05
C PHE A 233 -7.68 7.45 -22.93
N GLY A 234 -8.55 7.83 -23.87
CA GLY A 234 -9.13 9.17 -23.98
C GLY A 234 -8.19 10.23 -24.56
N GLY A 235 -7.03 9.82 -25.07
CA GLY A 235 -6.01 10.69 -25.65
C GLY A 235 -5.43 11.72 -24.67
N ALA A 236 -4.94 12.84 -25.20
CA ALA A 236 -4.25 13.88 -24.41
C ALA A 236 -5.14 14.50 -23.32
N ASP A 237 -6.45 14.60 -23.60
CA ASP A 237 -7.44 15.14 -22.66
C ASP A 237 -7.95 14.10 -21.66
N GLY A 238 -7.66 12.80 -21.91
CA GLY A 238 -8.06 11.66 -21.10
C GLY A 238 -7.53 11.68 -19.66
N VAL A 239 -7.98 10.72 -18.86
CA VAL A 239 -7.67 10.66 -17.41
C VAL A 239 -6.43 9.84 -17.06
N LEU A 240 -5.78 9.21 -18.05
CA LEU A 240 -4.58 8.40 -17.81
C LEU A 240 -3.48 9.24 -17.16
N GLY A 241 -2.90 8.73 -16.07
CA GLY A 241 -1.87 9.40 -15.30
C GLY A 241 -2.38 10.53 -14.40
N LYS A 242 -3.64 10.95 -14.50
CA LYS A 242 -4.26 11.97 -13.62
C LYS A 242 -4.86 11.31 -12.38
N ASN A 243 -5.30 12.11 -11.41
CA ASN A 243 -5.90 11.65 -10.14
C ASN A 243 -4.93 10.80 -9.29
N TYR A 244 -3.65 11.14 -9.33
CA TYR A 244 -2.67 10.44 -8.53
C TYR A 244 -2.90 10.70 -7.04
N MET A 245 -3.07 9.64 -6.27
CA MET A 245 -3.32 9.68 -4.83
C MET A 245 -2.33 8.78 -4.08
N GLY A 246 -2.05 9.17 -2.85
CA GLY A 246 -1.47 8.37 -1.78
C GLY A 246 -2.41 8.39 -0.58
N HIS A 247 -1.92 8.85 0.56
CA HIS A 247 -2.72 9.15 1.75
C HIS A 247 -2.13 10.35 2.48
N ILE A 248 -2.96 10.99 3.30
CA ILE A 248 -2.48 12.00 4.25
C ILE A 248 -2.30 11.29 5.58
N ILE A 249 -1.06 11.20 6.05
CA ILE A 249 -0.71 10.43 7.23
C ILE A 249 0.21 11.25 8.12
N GLY A 250 -0.10 11.34 9.41
CA GLY A 250 0.68 12.16 10.32
C GLY A 250 0.13 12.13 11.73
N GLU A 251 0.56 13.10 12.52
CA GLU A 251 0.18 13.29 13.92
C GLU A 251 0.12 14.79 14.22
N VAL A 252 -1.07 15.29 14.58
CA VAL A 252 -1.28 16.73 14.89
C VAL A 252 -1.95 16.95 16.25
N ALA A 253 -2.31 15.86 16.93
CA ALA A 253 -2.95 15.87 18.24
C ALA A 253 -2.47 14.69 19.08
N ASP A 254 -2.63 14.83 20.38
CA ASP A 254 -2.49 13.75 21.35
C ASP A 254 -3.88 13.34 21.86
N ILE A 255 -4.03 12.06 22.17
CA ILE A 255 -5.17 11.52 22.90
C ILE A 255 -4.78 11.33 24.36
N ILE A 256 -5.63 11.79 25.28
CA ILE A 256 -5.50 11.54 26.71
C ILE A 256 -6.70 10.73 27.17
N PHE A 257 -6.43 9.50 27.61
CA PHE A 257 -7.45 8.61 28.16
C PHE A 257 -7.81 9.02 29.59
N ASN A 258 -9.10 8.92 29.94
CA ASN A 258 -9.54 9.15 31.33
C ASN A 258 -9.06 8.02 32.26
N ASP A 259 -9.03 6.78 31.76
CA ASP A 259 -8.36 5.64 32.40
C ASP A 259 -7.16 5.21 31.54
N PRO A 260 -5.91 5.39 32.00
CA PRO A 260 -4.71 5.00 31.25
C PRO A 260 -4.66 3.53 30.84
N ARG A 261 -5.43 2.64 31.50
CA ARG A 261 -5.49 1.20 31.16
C ARG A 261 -6.23 0.94 29.85
N GLU A 262 -7.11 1.84 29.42
CA GLU A 262 -7.91 1.72 28.19
C GLU A 262 -7.03 1.61 26.93
N VAL A 263 -5.82 2.18 26.96
CA VAL A 263 -4.88 2.10 25.84
C VAL A 263 -4.52 0.66 25.47
N SER A 264 -4.58 -0.28 26.42
CA SER A 264 -4.29 -1.70 26.19
C SER A 264 -5.20 -2.33 25.12
N LYS A 265 -6.39 -1.76 24.88
CA LYS A 265 -7.31 -2.20 23.83
C LYS A 265 -6.75 -1.93 22.43
N PHE A 266 -5.84 -0.96 22.28
CA PHE A 266 -5.20 -0.56 21.03
C PHE A 266 -3.81 -1.17 20.82
N ASP A 267 -3.42 -2.13 21.66
CA ASP A 267 -2.19 -2.88 21.52
C ASP A 267 -2.29 -3.92 20.39
N PHE A 268 -1.16 -4.52 20.02
CA PHE A 268 -1.13 -5.64 19.07
C PHE A 268 -1.54 -6.93 19.78
N ILE A 269 -2.68 -7.50 19.40
CA ILE A 269 -3.20 -8.74 19.98
C ILE A 269 -3.38 -9.81 18.90
N VAL A 270 -2.99 -11.04 19.20
CA VAL A 270 -3.36 -12.19 18.35
C VAL A 270 -4.78 -12.60 18.73
N ASP A 271 -5.69 -12.57 17.78
CA ASP A 271 -7.08 -13.00 17.98
C ASP A 271 -7.31 -14.44 17.54
N ARG A 272 -8.53 -14.94 17.75
CA ARG A 272 -8.96 -16.29 17.35
C ARG A 272 -8.95 -16.54 15.83
N HIS A 273 -8.72 -15.50 15.04
CA HIS A 273 -8.73 -15.54 13.58
C HIS A 273 -7.32 -15.65 12.98
N GLY A 274 -6.28 -15.78 13.82
CA GLY A 274 -4.98 -16.32 13.42
C GLY A 274 -3.97 -15.29 12.92
N SER A 275 -4.11 -14.02 13.32
CA SER A 275 -3.13 -12.97 13.03
C SER A 275 -3.07 -11.94 14.15
N TYR A 276 -1.98 -11.16 14.20
CA TYR A 276 -2.01 -9.93 14.97
C TYR A 276 -3.09 -8.99 14.44
N THR A 277 -3.76 -8.31 15.35
CA THR A 277 -4.76 -7.30 15.10
C THR A 277 -4.52 -6.07 15.97
N ARG A 278 -5.07 -4.94 15.55
CA ARG A 278 -5.05 -3.71 16.33
C ARG A 278 -6.36 -2.95 16.12
N ARG A 279 -6.85 -2.30 17.18
CA ARG A 279 -8.04 -1.45 17.12
C ARG A 279 -7.71 -0.06 16.58
N ARG A 280 -8.67 0.54 15.87
CA ARG A 280 -8.60 1.91 15.37
C ARG A 280 -9.98 2.57 15.47
N PHE A 281 -10.00 3.87 15.72
CA PHE A 281 -11.22 4.67 15.62
C PHE A 281 -11.45 5.00 14.14
N VAL A 282 -12.66 4.77 13.65
CA VAL A 282 -13.08 5.11 12.28
C VAL A 282 -14.41 5.86 12.38
N PRO A 283 -14.56 7.06 11.78
CA PRO A 283 -15.84 7.75 11.72
C PRO A 283 -16.90 6.85 11.08
N ALA A 284 -18.08 6.77 11.68
CA ALA A 284 -19.18 6.03 11.09
C ALA A 284 -19.62 6.68 9.77
N ASP A 285 -20.10 5.87 8.83
CA ASP A 285 -20.45 6.30 7.47
C ASP A 285 -21.48 7.45 7.45
N ARG A 286 -22.39 7.50 8.44
CA ARG A 286 -23.32 8.62 8.62
C ARG A 286 -22.61 9.92 8.97
N LEU A 287 -21.68 9.89 9.94
CA LEU A 287 -20.91 11.06 10.33
C LEU A 287 -20.08 11.59 9.14
N GLN A 288 -19.50 10.69 8.34
CA GLN A 288 -18.75 11.08 7.14
C GLN A 288 -19.63 11.80 6.13
N ARG A 289 -20.87 11.36 5.91
CA ARG A 289 -21.85 12.06 5.05
C ARG A 289 -22.26 13.41 5.63
N ASP A 290 -22.66 13.43 6.91
CA ASP A 290 -23.20 14.63 7.57
C ASP A 290 -22.19 15.79 7.58
N LEU A 291 -20.89 15.48 7.68
CA LEU A 291 -19.81 16.48 7.73
C LEU A 291 -18.96 16.56 6.44
N SER A 292 -19.35 15.84 5.39
CA SER A 292 -18.58 15.71 4.13
C SER A 292 -17.11 15.42 4.41
N LEU A 293 -16.85 14.39 5.21
CA LEU A 293 -15.49 13.99 5.59
C LEU A 293 -14.88 13.10 4.50
N LEU A 294 -13.55 13.14 4.44
CA LEU A 294 -12.76 12.08 3.84
C LEU A 294 -12.84 10.83 4.73
N ASN A 295 -12.63 9.66 4.15
CA ASN A 295 -12.47 8.47 4.97
C ASN A 295 -11.14 8.56 5.75
N VAL A 296 -11.14 8.23 7.05
CA VAL A 296 -9.96 8.34 7.91
C VAL A 296 -10.02 7.33 9.05
N SER A 297 -8.86 6.85 9.51
CA SER A 297 -8.75 6.15 10.79
C SER A 297 -7.74 6.81 11.73
N PHE A 298 -8.00 6.66 13.04
CA PHE A 298 -7.15 7.17 14.11
C PHE A 298 -6.75 6.06 15.06
N TRP A 299 -5.53 6.11 15.60
CA TRP A 299 -5.11 5.22 16.68
C TRP A 299 -4.05 5.87 17.57
N PRO A 300 -4.02 5.54 18.87
CA PRO A 300 -2.96 6.00 19.74
C PRO A 300 -1.62 5.42 19.28
N VAL A 301 -0.57 6.20 19.39
CA VAL A 301 0.81 5.80 19.15
C VAL A 301 1.68 6.25 20.32
N VAL A 302 2.77 5.53 20.53
CA VAL A 302 3.79 5.91 21.51
C VAL A 302 4.38 7.28 21.15
N PRO A 303 4.92 8.03 22.12
CA PRO A 303 5.67 9.25 21.82
C PRO A 303 6.74 9.01 20.74
N PRO A 304 7.09 10.04 19.93
CA PRO A 304 8.09 9.91 18.90
C PRO A 304 9.35 9.21 19.42
N ILE A 305 9.71 8.08 18.80
CA ILE A 305 10.83 7.23 19.24
C ILE A 305 12.16 7.99 19.30
N ALA A 306 12.29 9.05 18.49
CA ALA A 306 13.46 9.90 18.40
C ALA A 306 13.57 10.99 19.49
N ASP A 307 12.52 11.19 20.29
CA ASP A 307 12.52 12.16 21.39
C ASP A 307 12.77 11.45 22.73
N PRO A 308 13.98 11.56 23.32
CA PRO A 308 14.28 10.90 24.60
C PRO A 308 13.45 11.42 25.78
N GLY A 309 12.70 12.51 25.63
CA GLY A 309 11.73 12.99 26.62
C GLY A 309 10.68 11.95 27.02
N HIS A 310 10.49 10.89 26.21
CA HIS A 310 9.63 9.75 26.52
C HIS A 310 10.11 8.91 27.73
N GLN A 311 11.35 9.10 28.21
CA GLN A 311 11.92 8.47 29.43
C GLN A 311 11.70 6.95 29.52
N ASN A 312 11.94 6.23 28.42
CA ASN A 312 11.67 4.79 28.32
C ASN A 312 12.88 4.06 27.76
N ALA A 313 13.48 3.18 28.56
CA ALA A 313 14.72 2.49 28.20
C ALA A 313 14.58 1.63 26.94
N ALA A 314 13.47 0.91 26.78
CA ALA A 314 13.21 0.07 25.62
C ALA A 314 13.05 0.88 24.33
N LEU A 315 12.26 1.96 24.37
CA LEU A 315 12.04 2.84 23.22
C LEU A 315 13.35 3.54 22.81
N SER A 316 14.16 3.99 23.79
CA SER A 316 15.51 4.54 23.53
C SER A 316 16.47 3.51 22.94
N ALA A 317 16.49 2.27 23.44
CA ALA A 317 17.35 1.21 22.91
C ALA A 317 17.00 0.89 21.45
N VAL A 318 15.70 0.81 21.13
CA VAL A 318 15.24 0.61 19.74
C VAL A 318 15.58 1.83 18.88
N CYS A 319 15.40 3.06 19.38
CA CYS A 319 15.77 4.29 18.66
C CYS A 319 17.24 4.26 18.24
N MET A 320 18.13 4.04 19.21
CA MET A 320 19.58 3.95 19.01
C MET A 320 19.95 2.84 18.02
N ALA A 321 19.28 1.68 18.09
CA ALA A 321 19.49 0.58 17.15
C ALA A 321 19.05 0.94 15.71
N LEU A 322 17.93 1.62 15.54
CA LEU A 322 17.41 2.04 14.23
C LEU A 322 18.18 3.23 13.63
N ALA A 323 18.72 4.12 14.47
CA ALA A 323 19.58 5.23 14.06
C ALA A 323 20.98 4.77 13.66
N SER A 324 21.45 3.62 14.16
CA SER A 324 22.72 3.03 13.75
C SER A 324 22.72 2.68 12.25
N PRO A 325 23.68 3.19 11.45
CA PRO A 325 23.74 2.95 10.00
C PRO A 325 23.93 1.47 9.62
N VAL A 326 24.56 0.69 10.50
CA VAL A 326 24.86 -0.72 10.31
C VAL A 326 23.68 -1.59 10.74
N ILE A 327 23.12 -1.30 11.92
CA ILE A 327 22.10 -2.15 12.55
C ILE A 327 20.69 -1.82 12.01
N GLY A 328 20.38 -0.54 11.78
CA GLY A 328 19.04 -0.11 11.37
C GLY A 328 18.59 -0.67 10.01
N LYS A 329 19.53 -0.79 9.05
CA LYS A 329 19.27 -1.33 7.71
C LYS A 329 18.92 -2.82 7.69
N LEU A 330 19.27 -3.56 8.74
CA LEU A 330 18.97 -4.99 8.86
C LEU A 330 17.53 -5.26 9.34
N PHE A 331 16.92 -4.30 10.02
CA PHE A 331 15.67 -4.51 10.77
C PHE A 331 14.41 -3.99 10.07
N ILE A 332 14.47 -2.83 9.40
CA ILE A 332 13.31 -2.16 8.80
C ILE A 332 13.67 -1.60 7.42
N ALA A 333 12.70 -1.60 6.49
CA ALA A 333 12.88 -1.01 5.16
C ALA A 333 13.16 0.51 5.25
N GLU A 334 14.03 1.02 4.38
CA GLU A 334 14.56 2.39 4.47
C GLU A 334 13.46 3.48 4.46
N ALA A 335 12.40 3.32 3.65
CA ALA A 335 11.28 4.26 3.63
C ALA A 335 10.55 4.34 4.99
N ILE A 336 10.32 3.19 5.64
CA ILE A 336 9.72 3.15 6.99
C ILE A 336 10.68 3.73 8.02
N ARG A 337 11.99 3.47 7.88
CA ARG A 337 13.03 4.00 8.78
C ARG A 337 13.09 5.54 8.74
N LYS A 338 13.13 6.13 7.55
CA LYS A 338 13.16 7.58 7.33
C LYS A 338 11.95 8.30 7.93
N ARG A 339 10.81 7.62 8.00
CA ARG A 339 9.59 8.17 8.60
C ARG A 339 9.64 8.27 10.14
N HIS A 340 10.37 7.37 10.80
CA HIS A 340 10.37 7.28 12.28
C HIS A 340 11.66 7.80 12.92
N ILE A 341 12.76 7.88 12.17
CA ILE A 341 14.08 8.28 12.67
C ILE A 341 14.59 9.49 11.87
N PRO A 342 14.70 10.67 12.50
CA PRO A 342 15.25 11.86 11.86
C PRO A 342 16.75 11.68 11.54
N ARG A 343 17.32 12.60 10.75
CA ARG A 343 18.74 12.53 10.35
C ARG A 343 19.72 12.57 11.54
N SER A 344 19.32 13.20 12.65
CA SER A 344 20.08 13.27 13.90
C SER A 344 19.16 13.03 15.09
N ILE A 345 19.65 12.30 16.09
CA ILE A 345 18.94 12.03 17.35
C ILE A 345 19.78 12.47 18.56
N ASP A 346 19.14 12.72 19.71
CA ASP A 346 19.83 12.97 20.97
C ASP A 346 20.30 11.65 21.60
N TRP A 347 21.53 11.27 21.24
CA TRP A 347 22.17 10.05 21.74
C TRP A 347 22.34 10.04 23.26
N MET A 348 22.58 11.19 23.89
CA MET A 348 22.85 11.25 25.34
C MET A 348 21.56 11.08 26.14
N GLY A 349 20.48 11.73 25.72
CA GLY A 349 19.15 11.53 26.30
C GLY A 349 18.69 10.09 26.17
N HIS A 350 18.89 9.46 25.01
CA HIS A 350 18.53 8.06 24.83
C HIS A 350 19.39 7.12 25.67
N LEU A 351 20.71 7.34 25.74
CA LEU A 351 21.62 6.56 26.58
C LEU A 351 21.25 6.65 28.07
N LYS A 352 20.92 7.86 28.55
CA LYS A 352 20.44 8.07 29.92
C LYS A 352 19.23 7.18 30.22
N ASN A 353 18.21 7.20 29.35
CA ASN A 353 17.02 6.36 29.53
C ASN A 353 17.37 4.87 29.57
N VAL A 354 18.26 4.41 28.69
CA VAL A 354 18.70 2.99 28.66
C VAL A 354 19.39 2.60 29.97
N LEU A 355 20.28 3.45 30.49
CA LEU A 355 21.00 3.20 31.73
C LEU A 355 20.04 3.23 32.94
N THR A 356 19.09 4.16 32.97
CA THR A 356 18.14 4.29 34.10
C THR A 356 17.08 3.20 34.13
N GLY A 357 16.70 2.61 32.99
CA GLY A 357 15.72 1.50 32.91
C GLY A 357 16.33 0.20 32.36
N MET A 358 17.61 -0.04 32.64
CA MET A 358 18.37 -1.16 32.08
C MET A 358 17.72 -2.54 32.30
N PRO A 359 17.18 -2.88 33.49
CA PRO A 359 16.54 -4.19 33.70
C PRO A 359 15.35 -4.43 32.77
N GLU A 360 14.55 -3.39 32.50
CA GLU A 360 13.38 -3.48 31.62
C GLU A 360 13.80 -3.63 30.16
N ALA A 361 14.81 -2.88 29.73
CA ALA A 361 15.37 -2.98 28.39
C ALA A 361 16.00 -4.36 28.13
N MET A 362 16.76 -4.91 29.10
CA MET A 362 17.38 -6.24 29.00
C MET A 362 16.35 -7.37 28.87
N ARG A 363 15.14 -7.19 29.42
CA ARG A 363 14.04 -8.16 29.25
C ARG A 363 13.29 -7.94 27.93
N PHE A 364 12.97 -6.69 27.60
CA PHE A 364 12.13 -6.34 26.47
C PHE A 364 12.81 -6.56 25.12
N VAL A 365 14.06 -6.13 24.96
CA VAL A 365 14.74 -6.15 23.65
C VAL A 365 14.91 -7.58 23.12
N PRO A 366 15.41 -8.56 23.89
CA PRO A 366 15.50 -9.95 23.41
C PRO A 366 14.14 -10.55 23.07
N TRP A 367 13.11 -10.31 23.90
CA TRP A 367 11.74 -10.75 23.63
C TRP A 367 11.21 -10.15 22.33
N PHE A 368 11.38 -8.85 22.11
CA PHE A 368 10.92 -8.15 20.91
C PHE A 368 11.63 -8.70 19.66
N VAL A 369 12.96 -8.84 19.71
CA VAL A 369 13.76 -9.39 18.59
C VAL A 369 13.31 -10.82 18.26
N TYR A 370 13.12 -11.67 19.27
CA TYR A 370 12.63 -13.04 19.07
C TYR A 370 11.25 -13.06 18.38
N ASN A 371 10.27 -12.34 18.93
CA ASN A 371 8.91 -12.29 18.38
C ASN A 371 8.79 -11.53 17.06
N ARG A 372 9.77 -10.69 16.72
CA ARG A 372 9.79 -9.94 15.46
C ARG A 372 10.44 -10.72 14.31
N TYR A 373 11.40 -11.59 14.59
CA TYR A 373 12.23 -12.21 13.54
C TYR A 373 12.26 -13.75 13.55
N PHE A 374 11.93 -14.38 14.66
CA PHE A 374 12.11 -15.83 14.85
C PHE A 374 10.81 -16.60 15.11
N THR A 375 9.65 -15.92 15.18
CA THR A 375 8.34 -16.56 15.31
C THR A 375 7.61 -16.66 13.96
N GLU A 376 6.73 -17.65 13.83
CA GLU A 376 5.83 -17.82 12.67
C GLU A 376 4.90 -16.62 12.48
N MET A 377 4.34 -16.09 13.57
CA MET A 377 3.58 -14.85 13.58
C MET A 377 4.51 -13.69 13.94
N ARG A 378 4.91 -12.92 12.92
CA ARG A 378 5.76 -11.75 13.06
C ARG A 378 5.07 -10.66 13.87
N LEU A 379 5.60 -10.29 15.03
CA LEU A 379 5.13 -9.16 15.83
C LEU A 379 5.20 -7.86 14.99
N PRO A 380 4.11 -7.11 14.75
CA PRO A 380 4.13 -5.98 13.80
C PRO A 380 4.91 -4.78 14.30
N GLY A 381 4.79 -4.49 15.60
CA GLY A 381 5.41 -3.39 16.31
C GLY A 381 5.27 -3.61 17.82
N PHE A 382 5.52 -2.59 18.61
CA PHE A 382 5.34 -2.64 20.06
C PHE A 382 4.65 -1.37 20.55
N PHE A 383 3.99 -1.47 21.69
CA PHE A 383 3.29 -0.38 22.33
C PHE A 383 3.88 -0.16 23.73
N VAL A 384 4.23 1.08 24.05
CA VAL A 384 4.77 1.49 25.36
C VAL A 384 3.65 2.14 26.13
N ARG A 385 3.41 1.67 27.35
CA ARG A 385 2.37 2.20 28.24
C ARG A 385 3.00 3.17 29.24
N ASN A 386 2.26 4.21 29.58
CA ASN A 386 2.63 5.19 30.61
C ASN A 386 1.45 5.44 31.56
N THR A 387 1.75 6.00 32.73
CA THR A 387 0.75 6.31 33.76
C THR A 387 -0.02 7.59 33.49
N SER A 388 0.47 8.48 32.61
CA SER A 388 -0.22 9.73 32.26
C SER A 388 -1.43 9.52 31.35
N GLY A 389 -1.52 8.35 30.68
CA GLY A 389 -2.58 8.07 29.72
C GLY A 389 -2.51 8.93 28.46
N ARG A 390 -1.40 9.64 28.21
CA ARG A 390 -1.20 10.53 27.05
C ARG A 390 -0.41 9.82 25.97
N TYR A 391 -0.94 9.83 24.75
CA TYR A 391 -0.36 9.19 23.56
C TYR A 391 -0.51 10.11 22.35
N GLY A 392 0.42 10.02 21.41
CA GLY A 392 0.21 10.65 20.11
C GLY A 392 -1.01 10.04 19.41
N LEU A 393 -1.74 10.82 18.63
CA LEU A 393 -2.82 10.31 17.80
C LEU A 393 -2.39 10.30 16.34
N ALA A 394 -2.06 9.11 15.84
CA ALA A 394 -1.80 8.94 14.42
C ALA A 394 -3.11 8.89 13.65
N TYR A 395 -3.12 9.52 12.47
CA TYR A 395 -4.19 9.41 11.50
C TYR A 395 -3.66 8.81 10.19
N HIS A 396 -4.54 8.12 9.46
CA HIS A 396 -4.30 7.71 8.07
C HIS A 396 -5.57 7.99 7.29
N CYS A 397 -5.50 9.00 6.44
CA CYS A 397 -6.63 9.62 5.78
C CYS A 397 -6.57 9.36 4.27
N GLU A 398 -7.73 9.17 3.68
CA GLU A 398 -7.93 9.26 2.23
C GLU A 398 -7.39 10.60 1.71
N GLN A 399 -6.86 10.57 0.49
CA GLN A 399 -6.57 11.75 -0.31
C GLN A 399 -7.61 11.81 -1.43
N SER A 400 -8.21 12.99 -1.64
CA SER A 400 -9.16 13.19 -2.72
C SER A 400 -8.48 13.15 -4.08
N PRO A 401 -9.14 12.64 -5.12
CA PRO A 401 -8.59 12.68 -6.46
C PRO A 401 -8.55 14.10 -7.02
N SER A 402 -7.50 14.41 -7.79
CA SER A 402 -7.35 15.68 -8.48
C SER A 402 -6.71 15.50 -9.84
N LEU A 403 -7.23 16.18 -10.87
CA LEU A 403 -6.64 16.19 -12.20
C LEU A 403 -5.26 16.88 -12.25
N GLN A 404 -4.96 17.72 -11.26
CA GLN A 404 -3.66 18.38 -11.14
C GLN A 404 -2.60 17.47 -10.52
N SER A 405 -3.00 16.50 -9.70
CA SER A 405 -2.12 15.47 -9.16
C SER A 405 -1.95 14.38 -10.21
N ARG A 406 -0.77 14.28 -10.84
CA ARG A 406 -0.58 13.47 -12.04
C ARG A 406 0.83 12.93 -12.22
N VAL A 407 0.94 11.98 -13.13
CA VAL A 407 2.19 11.46 -13.67
C VAL A 407 2.21 11.51 -15.19
N THR A 408 3.35 11.89 -15.76
CA THR A 408 3.56 11.97 -17.20
C THR A 408 4.87 11.31 -17.60
N LEU A 409 5.13 11.18 -18.90
CA LEU A 409 6.42 10.71 -19.40
C LEU A 409 7.42 11.86 -19.51
N SER A 410 8.68 11.57 -19.20
CA SER A 410 9.82 12.43 -19.46
C SER A 410 10.41 12.19 -20.85
N GLU A 411 11.10 13.19 -21.37
CA GLU A 411 12.01 13.05 -22.52
C GLU A 411 13.23 12.19 -22.18
N LYS A 412 13.60 12.11 -20.90
CA LYS A 412 14.70 11.25 -20.43
C LYS A 412 14.24 9.80 -20.38
N THR A 413 15.11 8.91 -20.84
CA THR A 413 14.86 7.47 -20.85
C THR A 413 15.67 6.72 -19.80
N ASP A 414 15.24 5.50 -19.50
CA ASP A 414 16.04 4.50 -18.79
C ASP A 414 17.03 3.80 -19.75
N ARG A 415 17.84 2.89 -19.20
CA ARG A 415 18.88 2.17 -19.98
C ARG A 415 18.34 1.31 -21.12
N PHE A 416 17.04 1.01 -21.14
CA PHE A 416 16.40 0.24 -22.22
C PHE A 416 15.65 1.15 -23.21
N GLY A 417 15.76 2.47 -23.05
CA GLY A 417 15.13 3.45 -23.91
C GLY A 417 13.67 3.76 -23.55
N ALA A 418 13.13 3.18 -22.47
CA ALA A 418 11.77 3.52 -22.03
C ALA A 418 11.79 4.86 -21.27
N PRO A 419 10.84 5.78 -21.53
CA PRO A 419 10.78 7.08 -20.87
C PRO A 419 10.60 6.91 -19.36
N LYS A 420 11.25 7.79 -18.59
CA LYS A 420 11.04 7.90 -17.15
C LYS A 420 9.70 8.56 -16.84
N LEU A 421 9.21 8.38 -15.63
CA LEU A 421 8.06 9.14 -15.15
C LEU A 421 8.51 10.51 -14.63
N VAL A 422 7.65 11.50 -14.84
CA VAL A 422 7.62 12.76 -14.08
C VAL A 422 6.44 12.66 -13.12
N ILE A 423 6.67 12.87 -11.82
CA ILE A 423 5.68 12.70 -10.75
C ILE A 423 5.39 14.06 -10.11
N ASP A 424 4.13 14.50 -10.20
CA ASP A 424 3.59 15.71 -9.58
C ASP A 424 2.39 15.31 -8.71
N ILE A 425 2.66 14.84 -7.48
CA ILE A 425 1.61 14.57 -6.50
C ILE A 425 1.30 15.85 -5.72
N ARG A 426 0.01 16.18 -5.56
CA ARG A 426 -0.44 17.40 -4.87
C ARG A 426 -1.44 17.09 -3.77
N PHE A 427 -1.30 17.79 -2.65
CA PHE A 427 -2.20 17.71 -1.50
C PHE A 427 -2.96 19.04 -1.39
N SER A 428 -4.24 19.00 -1.03
CA SER A 428 -5.11 20.18 -1.02
C SER A 428 -5.47 20.64 0.39
N ASP A 429 -5.72 21.94 0.53
CA ASP A 429 -6.25 22.54 1.76
C ASP A 429 -7.59 21.91 2.15
N SER A 430 -8.46 21.62 1.16
CA SER A 430 -9.78 21.00 1.38
C SER A 430 -9.68 19.65 2.11
N ASP A 431 -8.66 18.86 1.78
CA ASP A 431 -8.46 17.56 2.40
C ASP A 431 -7.96 17.73 3.85
N ALA A 432 -7.06 18.69 4.08
CA ALA A 432 -6.55 19.01 5.41
C ALA A 432 -7.65 19.61 6.32
N GLU A 433 -8.54 20.45 5.78
CA GLU A 433 -9.70 20.98 6.48
C GLU A 433 -10.70 19.87 6.86
N ALA A 434 -10.98 18.94 5.94
CA ALA A 434 -11.84 17.79 6.23
C ALA A 434 -11.25 16.90 7.34
N LEU A 435 -9.93 16.69 7.32
CA LEU A 435 -9.22 15.98 8.37
C LEU A 435 -9.26 16.71 9.71
N LEU A 436 -9.17 18.05 9.73
CA LEU A 436 -9.36 18.83 10.96
C LEU A 436 -10.77 18.67 11.53
N ARG A 437 -11.82 18.70 10.68
CA ARG A 437 -13.21 18.42 11.10
C ARG A 437 -13.35 17.00 11.70
N ALA A 438 -12.68 16.01 11.11
CA ALA A 438 -12.68 14.65 11.63
C ALA A 438 -12.01 14.54 13.02
N HIS A 439 -10.90 15.26 13.26
CA HIS A 439 -10.28 15.34 14.60
C HIS A 439 -11.22 16.00 15.61
N ALA A 440 -11.86 17.12 15.25
CA ALA A 440 -12.82 17.79 16.12
C ALA A 440 -13.99 16.85 16.51
N ALA A 441 -14.56 16.16 15.53
CA ALA A 441 -15.64 15.19 15.77
C ALA A 441 -15.19 14.02 16.66
N LEU A 442 -13.94 13.55 16.52
CA LEU A 442 -13.37 12.52 17.40
C LEU A 442 -13.22 13.03 18.84
N GLY A 443 -12.74 14.26 19.03
CA GLY A 443 -12.59 14.87 20.35
C GLY A 443 -13.91 15.02 21.09
N GLU A 444 -14.96 15.47 20.39
CA GLU A 444 -16.33 15.53 20.92
C GLU A 444 -16.84 14.13 21.31
N TRP A 445 -16.65 13.14 20.43
CA TRP A 445 -17.10 11.79 20.69
C TRP A 445 -16.38 11.17 21.90
N LEU A 446 -15.04 11.28 21.98
CA LEU A 446 -14.26 10.78 23.11
C LEU A 446 -14.74 11.36 24.45
N SER A 447 -15.02 12.66 24.47
CA SER A 447 -15.53 13.37 25.64
C SER A 447 -16.93 12.87 26.01
N SER A 448 -17.84 12.74 25.02
CA SER A 448 -19.21 12.26 25.24
C SER A 448 -19.29 10.82 25.76
N GLN A 449 -18.30 9.99 25.41
CA GLN A 449 -18.22 8.60 25.84
C GLN A 449 -17.46 8.41 27.16
N ASN A 450 -17.03 9.51 27.81
CA ASN A 450 -16.15 9.49 28.97
C ASN A 450 -14.86 8.66 28.75
N PHE A 451 -14.40 8.61 27.50
CA PHE A 451 -13.26 7.79 27.10
C PHE A 451 -11.93 8.54 27.26
N GLY A 452 -11.97 9.83 26.98
CA GLY A 452 -10.80 10.71 27.01
C GLY A 452 -11.09 12.03 26.31
N ARG A 453 -10.03 12.75 25.98
CA ARG A 453 -10.08 14.00 25.20
C ARG A 453 -8.92 14.06 24.21
N LEU A 454 -9.01 15.00 23.26
CA LEU A 454 -7.91 15.34 22.35
C LEU A 454 -7.30 16.69 22.71
N GLU A 455 -5.99 16.78 22.57
CA GLU A 455 -5.23 18.04 22.66
C GLU A 455 -4.40 18.21 21.38
N PHE A 456 -4.63 19.28 20.61
CA PHE A 456 -3.81 19.58 19.44
C PHE A 456 -2.39 20.01 19.88
N ARG A 457 -1.38 19.61 19.10
CA ARG A 457 0.03 19.94 19.37
C ARG A 457 0.39 21.39 19.02
N GLN A 458 -0.49 22.06 18.29
CA GLN A 458 -0.40 23.45 17.86
C GLN A 458 -1.77 24.14 18.02
N PRO A 459 -1.85 25.48 17.96
CA PRO A 459 -3.13 26.17 17.91
C PRO A 459 -4.04 25.62 16.78
N VAL A 460 -5.35 25.52 17.04
CA VAL A 460 -6.30 24.92 16.09
C VAL A 460 -6.25 25.61 14.73
N ALA A 461 -6.12 26.94 14.71
CA ALA A 461 -6.01 27.75 13.49
C ALA A 461 -4.80 27.40 12.61
N GLU A 462 -3.73 26.83 13.17
CA GLU A 462 -2.51 26.45 12.46
C GLU A 462 -2.51 24.98 12.02
N THR A 463 -3.53 24.21 12.40
CA THR A 463 -3.55 22.76 12.23
C THR A 463 -3.65 22.34 10.76
N VAL A 464 -4.39 23.07 9.93
CA VAL A 464 -4.47 22.80 8.47
C VAL A 464 -3.08 22.87 7.84
N ASN A 465 -2.31 23.94 8.14
CA ASN A 465 -0.95 24.08 7.66
C ASN A 465 -0.02 22.99 8.21
N SER A 466 -0.17 22.61 9.49
CA SER A 466 0.60 21.50 10.09
C SER A 466 0.34 20.16 9.40
N ILE A 467 -0.92 19.86 9.02
CA ILE A 467 -1.28 18.68 8.23
C ILE A 467 -0.57 18.72 6.87
N LEU A 468 -0.66 19.86 6.17
CA LEU A 468 -0.07 20.00 4.84
C LEU A 468 1.45 19.91 4.87
N LEU A 469 2.13 20.44 5.88
CA LEU A 469 3.58 20.30 6.04
C LEU A 469 4.01 18.83 6.23
N GLN A 470 3.14 17.99 6.79
CA GLN A 470 3.39 16.55 6.95
C GLN A 470 2.96 15.72 5.72
N ALA A 471 2.19 16.29 4.80
CA ALA A 471 1.63 15.59 3.66
C ALA A 471 2.70 15.24 2.61
N SER A 472 3.09 13.97 2.60
CA SER A 472 4.04 13.37 1.66
C SER A 472 3.78 11.87 1.56
N HIS A 473 3.78 11.32 0.35
CA HIS A 473 3.56 9.88 0.16
C HIS A 473 4.08 9.39 -1.19
N GLY A 474 4.75 8.24 -1.23
CA GLY A 474 5.08 7.55 -2.50
C GLY A 474 4.95 6.04 -2.46
N THR A 475 4.58 5.46 -1.31
CA THR A 475 4.53 4.00 -1.10
C THR A 475 3.18 3.35 -1.42
N HIS A 476 2.08 4.11 -1.37
CA HIS A 476 0.79 3.70 -1.93
C HIS A 476 0.50 4.59 -3.12
N GLN A 477 0.42 3.97 -4.29
CA GLN A 477 0.40 4.66 -5.57
C GLN A 477 -0.93 4.40 -6.26
N ILE A 478 -1.88 5.32 -6.15
CA ILE A 478 -3.30 5.05 -6.35
C ILE A 478 -3.89 5.97 -7.45
N GLY A 479 -4.80 5.45 -8.27
CA GLY A 479 -5.75 6.26 -9.07
C GLY A 479 -5.37 6.63 -10.50
N THR A 480 -4.13 6.40 -10.90
CA THR A 480 -3.58 6.85 -12.20
C THR A 480 -4.08 6.06 -13.44
N ILE A 481 -4.80 4.96 -13.25
CA ILE A 481 -5.43 4.12 -14.30
C ILE A 481 -6.87 3.80 -13.85
N ARG A 482 -7.57 4.82 -13.34
CA ARG A 482 -8.88 4.71 -12.69
C ARG A 482 -9.84 3.77 -13.43
N MET A 483 -10.48 2.87 -12.68
CA MET A 483 -11.62 2.09 -13.15
C MET A 483 -12.92 2.92 -13.13
N GLY A 484 -13.88 2.56 -13.97
CA GLY A 484 -15.18 3.24 -13.99
C GLY A 484 -16.19 2.56 -14.88
N GLN A 485 -17.27 3.27 -15.18
CA GLN A 485 -18.40 2.72 -15.94
C GLN A 485 -18.25 2.91 -17.45
N ASN A 486 -17.43 3.86 -17.91
CA ASN A 486 -17.29 4.15 -19.33
C ASN A 486 -15.90 4.70 -19.69
N ARG A 487 -15.57 4.64 -20.99
CA ARG A 487 -14.29 5.06 -21.56
C ARG A 487 -13.99 6.56 -21.47
N ALA A 488 -15.00 7.40 -21.21
CA ALA A 488 -14.80 8.86 -21.22
C ALA A 488 -14.11 9.37 -19.94
N ASN A 489 -14.26 8.65 -18.82
CA ASN A 489 -13.75 9.07 -17.52
C ASN A 489 -12.94 7.99 -16.77
N ALA A 490 -12.69 6.85 -17.41
CA ALA A 490 -11.95 5.73 -16.85
C ALA A 490 -11.15 4.97 -17.91
N ILE A 491 -10.14 4.25 -17.46
CA ILE A 491 -9.22 3.50 -18.34
C ILE A 491 -9.61 2.04 -18.41
N VAL A 492 -10.07 1.47 -17.29
CA VAL A 492 -10.54 0.10 -17.20
C VAL A 492 -11.98 0.03 -16.69
N ASP A 493 -12.68 -1.04 -17.03
CA ASP A 493 -14.03 -1.31 -16.51
C ASP A 493 -13.99 -1.96 -15.11
N SER A 494 -15.17 -2.33 -14.59
CA SER A 494 -15.29 -3.02 -13.31
C SER A 494 -14.70 -4.44 -13.31
N ASN A 495 -14.40 -5.02 -14.47
CA ASN A 495 -13.67 -6.28 -14.63
C ASN A 495 -12.17 -6.08 -14.79
N LEU A 496 -11.69 -4.85 -14.66
CA LEU A 496 -10.29 -4.46 -14.83
C LEU A 496 -9.79 -4.59 -16.27
N GLU A 497 -10.68 -4.73 -17.25
CA GLU A 497 -10.37 -4.75 -18.68
C GLU A 497 -10.27 -3.33 -19.22
N ALA A 498 -9.23 -3.02 -19.99
CA ALA A 498 -9.07 -1.70 -20.60
C ALA A 498 -10.16 -1.45 -21.66
N PHE A 499 -10.79 -0.27 -21.61
CA PHE A 499 -11.87 0.07 -22.56
C PHE A 499 -11.39 0.09 -24.01
N ASP A 500 -10.21 0.67 -24.27
CA ASP A 500 -9.70 0.91 -25.62
C ASP A 500 -8.78 -0.23 -26.14
N CYS A 501 -8.52 -1.26 -25.33
CA CYS A 501 -7.70 -2.40 -25.75
C CYS A 501 -8.21 -3.69 -25.10
N LYS A 502 -8.87 -4.54 -25.90
CA LYS A 502 -9.72 -5.62 -25.42
C LYS A 502 -9.02 -6.58 -24.47
N ASN A 503 -8.20 -7.50 -24.88
CA ASN A 503 -7.54 -8.46 -23.97
C ASN A 503 -6.45 -7.90 -22.99
N LEU A 504 -6.47 -6.60 -22.65
CA LEU A 504 -5.57 -5.97 -21.70
C LEU A 504 -6.27 -5.75 -20.36
N TYR A 505 -5.73 -6.31 -19.30
CA TYR A 505 -6.22 -6.15 -17.93
C TYR A 505 -5.18 -5.45 -17.06
N VAL A 506 -5.63 -4.69 -16.06
CA VAL A 506 -4.74 -4.01 -15.10
C VAL A 506 -5.15 -4.32 -13.67
N VAL A 507 -4.26 -4.97 -12.90
CA VAL A 507 -4.49 -5.24 -11.47
C VAL A 507 -3.46 -4.49 -10.65
N SER A 508 -3.88 -3.33 -10.12
CA SER A 508 -3.01 -2.40 -9.41
C SER A 508 -3.82 -1.46 -8.54
N SER A 509 -3.20 -0.82 -7.55
CA SER A 509 -3.81 0.33 -6.86
C SER A 509 -4.09 1.50 -7.81
N ALA A 510 -3.40 1.56 -8.96
CA ALA A 510 -3.66 2.57 -9.98
C ALA A 510 -5.11 2.56 -10.48
N VAL A 511 -5.82 1.43 -10.38
CA VAL A 511 -7.21 1.34 -10.86
C VAL A 511 -8.24 1.90 -9.88
N PHE A 512 -7.84 2.27 -8.65
CA PHE A 512 -8.80 2.66 -7.62
C PHE A 512 -9.36 4.06 -7.90
N PRO A 513 -10.68 4.28 -7.93
CA PRO A 513 -11.27 5.60 -8.17
C PRO A 513 -10.98 6.60 -7.06
N SER A 514 -11.01 6.12 -5.82
CA SER A 514 -10.61 6.83 -4.60
C SER A 514 -9.58 6.03 -3.81
N SER A 515 -8.77 6.70 -2.99
CA SER A 515 -7.74 6.01 -2.20
C SER A 515 -8.28 5.23 -1.00
N GLY A 516 -9.41 5.68 -0.44
CA GLY A 516 -9.88 5.21 0.86
C GLY A 516 -8.87 5.49 1.97
N GLN A 517 -9.22 5.13 3.20
CA GLN A 517 -8.34 5.35 4.33
C GLN A 517 -7.32 4.23 4.55
N CYS A 518 -7.40 3.09 3.88
CA CYS A 518 -6.56 1.93 4.22
C CYS A 518 -5.48 1.64 3.19
N ASN A 519 -4.46 0.87 3.59
CA ASN A 519 -3.43 0.38 2.67
C ASN A 519 -4.08 -0.45 1.54
N PRO A 520 -3.73 -0.25 0.26
CA PRO A 520 -4.49 -0.82 -0.85
C PRO A 520 -4.22 -2.31 -1.08
N THR A 521 -3.16 -2.89 -0.50
CA THR A 521 -2.65 -4.22 -0.88
C THR A 521 -3.67 -5.35 -0.70
N LEU A 522 -4.48 -5.33 0.36
CA LEU A 522 -5.50 -6.36 0.57
C LEU A 522 -6.58 -6.30 -0.51
N THR A 523 -7.06 -5.11 -0.83
CA THR A 523 -8.04 -4.89 -1.91
C THR A 523 -7.45 -5.24 -3.28
N ILE A 524 -6.18 -4.93 -3.54
CA ILE A 524 -5.49 -5.36 -4.77
C ILE A 524 -5.47 -6.90 -4.88
N ALA A 525 -5.18 -7.61 -3.78
CA ALA A 525 -5.19 -9.06 -3.76
C ALA A 525 -6.60 -9.64 -3.97
N ALA A 526 -7.64 -9.01 -3.41
CA ALA A 526 -9.03 -9.39 -3.67
C ALA A 526 -9.43 -9.17 -5.14
N LEU A 527 -9.04 -8.02 -5.73
CA LEU A 527 -9.23 -7.73 -7.16
C LEU A 527 -8.49 -8.71 -8.06
N ALA A 528 -7.26 -9.12 -7.68
CA ALA A 528 -6.49 -10.13 -8.40
C ALA A 528 -7.19 -11.50 -8.41
N ALA A 529 -7.69 -11.94 -7.24
CA ALA A 529 -8.44 -13.18 -7.12
C ALA A 529 -9.77 -13.12 -7.89
N ARG A 530 -10.47 -11.97 -7.84
CA ARG A 530 -11.68 -11.72 -8.64
C ARG A 530 -11.39 -11.79 -10.14
N LEU A 531 -10.35 -11.13 -10.63
CA LEU A 531 -10.00 -11.19 -12.04
C LEU A 531 -9.68 -12.61 -12.49
N ALA A 532 -8.86 -13.34 -11.73
CA ALA A 532 -8.56 -14.75 -12.02
C ALA A 532 -9.83 -15.60 -12.05
N ASN A 533 -10.81 -15.30 -11.19
CA ASN A 533 -12.12 -15.95 -11.22
C ASN A 533 -12.99 -15.58 -12.43
N THR A 534 -12.85 -14.37 -12.97
CA THR A 534 -13.59 -13.92 -14.15
C THR A 534 -13.01 -14.52 -15.43
N ILE A 535 -11.70 -14.39 -15.64
CA ILE A 535 -11.05 -14.79 -16.91
C ILE A 535 -10.52 -16.22 -16.90
N GLY A 536 -10.47 -16.88 -15.73
CA GLY A 536 -10.08 -18.28 -15.58
C GLY A 536 -11.23 -19.28 -15.69
N ARG A 537 -12.48 -18.83 -15.91
CA ARG A 537 -13.61 -19.72 -16.19
C ARG A 537 -13.37 -20.51 -17.49
N PRO A 538 -13.86 -21.76 -17.58
CA PRO A 538 -13.73 -22.59 -18.78
C PRO A 538 -14.30 -21.92 -20.03
#